data_AF-A0A8C6Z4A1-F1
#
_entry.id   AF-A0A8C6Z4A1-F1
#
_cell.length_a   1.000
_cell.length_b   1.000
_cell.length_c   1.000
_cell.angle_alpha   90.00
_cell.angle_beta   90.00
_cell.angle_gamma   90.00
#
_symmetry.space_group_name_H-M   'P 1'
#
loop_
_entity.id
_entity.type
_entity.pdbx_description
1 polymer ?
#
loop_
_entity_poly.entity_id
_entity_poly.type
_entity_poly.pdbx_seq_one_letter_code
_entity_poly.pdbx_strand_id
1 'polypeptide(L)'
;MNGFSTEEDSRDGPPAAPFYGQSCCLIDDGERCARPAGNASFSKRIQKSISQKKLKLDIDKSVRHLYICDFHKNFIQSVRNKRKRKTSDDGGDSPEHETDVPEVDLFQLQVNTLRRYKRHYKLQTRPGLNKAQLAETVSRHFRNIPVNEKETLAYFIYMVKNNKSRLDQKSEGSKQLE
;
A
#
# COMPACT_ATOMS: atom_id res chain seq x y z
N MET A 1 -54.05 9.19 42.66
CA MET A 1 -52.67 9.60 43.00
C MET A 1 -51.85 8.34 43.23
N ASN A 2 -50.97 7.99 42.29
CA ASN A 2 -50.11 6.81 42.38
C ASN A 2 -48.71 7.23 42.83
N GLY A 3 -48.18 6.51 43.80
CA GLY A 3 -46.91 6.77 44.48
C GLY A 3 -45.69 6.60 43.58
N PHE A 4 -44.73 7.49 43.80
CA PHE A 4 -43.39 7.50 43.23
C PHE A 4 -42.52 6.52 44.05
N SER A 5 -41.92 5.53 43.40
CA SER A 5 -40.78 4.80 43.96
C SER A 5 -39.53 5.20 43.17
N THR A 6 -38.71 6.02 43.81
CA THR A 6 -37.28 6.17 43.51
C THR A 6 -36.58 4.97 44.11
N GLU A 7 -36.07 4.07 43.29
CA GLU A 7 -35.00 3.15 43.71
C GLU A 7 -33.72 3.57 43.00
N GLU A 8 -32.75 3.88 43.86
CA GLU A 8 -31.52 4.54 43.54
C GLU A 8 -30.50 3.52 43.05
N ASP A 9 -29.93 3.86 41.90
CA ASP A 9 -28.84 3.24 41.18
C ASP A 9 -27.59 3.14 42.06
N SER A 10 -27.34 1.97 42.66
CA SER A 10 -26.09 1.67 43.35
C SER A 10 -25.87 0.17 43.46
N ARG A 11 -25.32 -0.41 42.39
CA ARG A 11 -24.48 -1.61 42.47
C ARG A 11 -23.34 -1.49 41.47
N ASP A 12 -22.19 -1.10 42.00
CA ASP A 12 -20.85 -1.44 41.53
C ASP A 12 -20.84 -2.76 40.75
N GLY A 13 -20.93 -2.66 39.42
CA GLY A 13 -20.57 -3.76 38.54
C GLY A 13 -19.04 -3.92 38.57
N PRO A 14 -18.51 -5.15 38.51
CA PRO A 14 -17.07 -5.37 38.52
C PRO A 14 -16.43 -4.58 37.37
N PRO A 15 -15.20 -4.07 37.53
CA PRO A 15 -14.49 -3.40 36.44
C PRO A 15 -14.49 -4.32 35.23
N ALA A 16 -14.92 -3.80 34.08
CA ALA A 16 -15.05 -4.55 32.84
C ALA A 16 -13.81 -5.44 32.67
N ALA A 17 -14.03 -6.76 32.78
CA ALA A 17 -12.97 -7.74 32.66
C ALA A 17 -12.19 -7.45 31.37
N PRO A 18 -10.87 -7.50 31.41
CA PRO A 18 -10.06 -7.09 30.27
C PRO A 18 -10.48 -7.93 29.05
N PHE A 19 -10.62 -7.24 27.91
CA PHE A 19 -11.20 -7.69 26.62
C PHE A 19 -10.49 -8.90 25.95
N TYR A 20 -9.85 -9.79 26.71
CA TYR A 20 -9.16 -10.97 26.24
C TYR A 20 -10.15 -12.13 26.08
N GLY A 21 -10.39 -12.56 24.85
CA GLY A 21 -11.10 -13.81 24.55
C GLY A 21 -12.45 -13.67 23.83
N GLN A 22 -12.87 -12.45 23.48
CA GLN A 22 -14.04 -12.26 22.62
C GLN A 22 -13.73 -12.75 21.19
N SER A 23 -14.54 -13.67 20.66
CA SER A 23 -14.40 -14.21 19.30
C SER A 23 -15.13 -13.33 18.29
N CYS A 24 -14.63 -13.27 17.05
CA CYS A 24 -15.22 -12.48 15.98
C CYS A 24 -16.75 -12.68 15.87
N CYS A 25 -17.51 -11.59 15.76
CA CYS A 25 -18.97 -11.64 15.67
C CYS A 25 -19.53 -12.09 14.30
N LEU A 26 -18.69 -12.65 13.42
CA LEU A 26 -19.06 -12.99 12.04
C LEU A 26 -19.19 -14.49 11.85
N ILE A 27 -20.14 -14.86 11.01
CA ILE A 27 -20.37 -16.21 10.50
C ILE A 27 -19.93 -16.20 9.03
N ASP A 28 -19.00 -17.08 8.67
CA ASP A 28 -18.49 -17.24 7.31
C ASP A 28 -19.03 -18.54 6.72
N ASP A 29 -19.82 -18.45 5.65
CA ASP A 29 -20.42 -19.61 4.97
C ASP A 29 -21.23 -20.56 5.89
N GLY A 30 -21.78 -20.02 6.98
CA GLY A 30 -22.55 -20.78 8.00
C GLY A 30 -21.71 -21.24 9.20
N GLU A 31 -20.40 -21.07 9.17
CA GLU A 31 -19.50 -21.38 10.29
C GLU A 31 -19.16 -20.15 11.14
N ARG A 32 -19.28 -20.28 12.46
CA ARG A 32 -18.93 -19.19 13.37
C ARG A 32 -17.42 -18.99 13.41
N CYS A 33 -16.98 -17.75 13.21
CA CYS A 33 -15.56 -17.42 13.28
C CYS A 33 -15.03 -17.51 14.71
N ALA A 34 -14.11 -18.46 14.96
CA ALA A 34 -13.46 -18.64 16.26
C ALA A 34 -12.24 -17.72 16.49
N ARG A 35 -11.85 -16.90 15.50
CA ARG A 35 -10.69 -16.01 15.60
C ARG A 35 -10.93 -14.94 16.67
N PRO A 36 -9.89 -14.50 17.40
CA PRO A 36 -10.02 -13.42 18.37
C PRO A 36 -10.49 -12.13 17.68
N ALA A 37 -11.46 -11.47 18.28
CA ALA A 37 -11.93 -10.18 17.83
C ALA A 37 -10.83 -9.13 18.04
N GLY A 38 -10.61 -8.28 17.04
CA GLY A 38 -9.70 -7.15 17.12
C GLY A 38 -10.43 -5.86 17.48
N ASN A 39 -9.78 -4.73 17.25
CA ASN A 39 -10.35 -3.41 17.58
C ASN A 39 -11.38 -2.91 16.55
N ALA A 40 -11.53 -3.59 15.41
CA ALA A 40 -12.48 -3.21 14.38
C ALA A 40 -13.88 -3.72 14.73
N SER A 41 -14.91 -2.90 14.49
CA SER A 41 -16.30 -3.25 14.73
C SER A 41 -17.13 -3.30 13.45
N PHE A 42 -18.12 -4.18 13.46
CA PHE A 42 -19.15 -4.32 12.45
C PHE A 42 -20.05 -3.09 12.48
N SER A 43 -19.84 -2.20 11.52
CA SER A 43 -20.63 -0.98 11.33
C SER A 43 -21.57 -1.09 10.14
N LYS A 44 -22.55 -0.18 10.03
CA LYS A 44 -23.42 -0.05 8.83
C LYS A 44 -22.62 0.05 7.53
N ARG A 45 -21.40 0.59 7.58
CA ARG A 45 -20.48 0.66 6.44
C ARG A 45 -19.98 -0.71 6.01
N ILE A 46 -19.62 -1.57 6.97
CA ILE A 46 -19.18 -2.94 6.73
C ILE A 46 -20.36 -3.76 6.18
N GLN A 47 -21.55 -3.64 6.77
CA GLN A 47 -22.76 -4.30 6.28
C GLN A 47 -23.07 -3.96 4.82
N LYS A 48 -22.96 -2.68 4.43
CA LYS A 48 -23.09 -2.26 3.03
C LYS A 48 -22.03 -2.88 2.13
N SER A 49 -20.79 -2.99 2.59
CA SER A 49 -19.68 -3.58 1.81
C SER A 49 -19.90 -5.06 1.54
N ILE A 50 -20.33 -5.81 2.56
CA ILE A 50 -20.67 -7.24 2.47
C ILE A 50 -21.83 -7.43 1.48
N SER A 51 -22.91 -6.66 1.64
CA SER A 51 -24.09 -6.72 0.77
C SER A 51 -23.77 -6.39 -0.69
N GLN A 52 -23.02 -5.31 -0.93
CA GLN A 52 -22.66 -4.86 -2.29
C GLN A 52 -21.76 -5.86 -3.02
N LYS A 53 -20.92 -6.60 -2.28
CA LYS A 53 -19.99 -7.59 -2.82
C LYS A 53 -20.54 -9.02 -2.77
N LYS A 54 -21.76 -9.21 -2.25
CA LYS A 54 -22.38 -10.52 -2.05
C LYS A 54 -21.47 -11.48 -1.30
N LEU A 55 -20.74 -10.97 -0.30
CA LEU A 55 -19.95 -11.83 0.59
C LEU A 55 -20.91 -12.63 1.47
N LYS A 56 -20.59 -13.89 1.71
CA LYS A 56 -21.37 -14.77 2.58
C LYS A 56 -20.95 -14.64 4.04
N LEU A 57 -21.00 -13.41 4.52
CA LEU A 57 -20.66 -13.05 5.89
C LEU A 57 -21.91 -12.54 6.60
N ASP A 58 -22.36 -13.26 7.61
CA ASP A 58 -23.49 -12.90 8.47
C ASP A 58 -23.02 -12.52 9.87
N ILE A 59 -23.89 -11.85 10.62
CA ILE A 59 -23.62 -11.48 12.02
C ILE A 59 -24.18 -12.53 12.98
N ASP A 60 -23.34 -13.01 13.90
CA ASP A 60 -23.78 -13.90 14.97
C ASP A 60 -24.49 -13.09 16.06
N LYS A 61 -25.83 -13.22 16.12
CA LYS A 61 -26.67 -12.54 17.12
C LYS A 61 -26.49 -13.07 18.55
N SER A 62 -25.85 -14.22 18.72
CA SER A 62 -25.52 -14.75 20.06
C SER A 62 -24.36 -14.01 20.72
N VAL A 63 -23.54 -13.30 19.91
CA VAL A 63 -22.40 -12.53 20.38
C VAL A 63 -22.87 -11.16 20.89
N ARG A 64 -22.57 -10.87 22.16
CA ARG A 64 -22.96 -9.60 22.83
C ARG A 64 -22.16 -8.37 22.37
N HIS A 65 -21.30 -8.51 21.35
CA HIS A 65 -20.46 -7.44 20.81
C HIS A 65 -20.46 -7.43 19.28
N LEU A 66 -20.02 -6.31 18.71
CA LEU A 66 -19.93 -6.12 17.27
C LEU A 66 -18.50 -6.19 16.73
N TYR A 67 -17.51 -6.56 17.54
CA TYR A 67 -16.10 -6.65 17.09
C TYR A 67 -15.83 -7.81 16.12
N ILE A 68 -14.96 -7.55 15.13
CA ILE A 68 -14.51 -8.49 14.10
C ILE A 68 -13.01 -8.75 14.22
N CYS A 69 -12.56 -9.93 13.79
CA CYS A 69 -11.13 -10.26 13.76
C CYS A 69 -10.38 -9.48 12.66
N ASP A 70 -9.07 -9.36 12.81
CA ASP A 70 -8.22 -8.67 11.82
C ASP A 70 -8.24 -9.35 10.45
N PHE A 71 -8.42 -10.66 10.41
CA PHE A 71 -8.60 -11.40 9.16
C PHE A 71 -9.82 -10.90 8.38
N HIS A 72 -11.01 -10.90 9.00
CA HIS A 72 -12.23 -10.43 8.33
C HIS A 72 -12.18 -8.95 8.01
N LYS A 73 -11.58 -8.14 8.89
CA LYS A 73 -11.30 -6.73 8.61
C LYS A 73 -10.52 -6.57 7.30
N ASN A 74 -9.41 -7.30 7.14
CA ASN A 74 -8.55 -7.20 5.97
C ASN A 74 -9.22 -7.81 4.73
N PHE A 75 -9.94 -8.92 4.88
CA PHE A 75 -10.69 -9.55 3.80
C PHE A 75 -11.75 -8.60 3.23
N ILE A 76 -12.58 -8.00 4.10
CA ILE A 76 -13.63 -7.04 3.70
C ILE A 76 -13.01 -5.79 3.05
N GLN A 77 -11.85 -5.33 3.53
CA GLN A 77 -11.12 -4.21 2.91
C GLN A 77 -10.53 -4.58 1.55
N SER A 78 -9.93 -5.77 1.40
CA SER A 78 -9.31 -6.23 0.16
C SER A 78 -10.32 -6.29 -1.00
N VAL A 79 -11.53 -6.79 -0.73
CA VAL A 79 -12.59 -6.87 -1.75
C VAL A 79 -13.16 -5.49 -2.12
N ARG A 80 -13.05 -4.51 -1.21
CA ARG A 80 -13.43 -3.11 -1.48
C ARG A 80 -12.43 -2.44 -2.42
N ASN A 81 -11.14 -2.67 -2.19
CA ASN A 81 -10.06 -2.05 -2.95
C ASN A 81 -9.87 -2.63 -4.35
N LYS A 82 -10.38 -3.84 -4.64
CA LYS A 82 -10.32 -4.49 -5.97
C LYS A 82 -11.11 -3.75 -7.07
N ARG A 83 -11.84 -2.66 -6.76
CA ARG A 83 -12.45 -1.75 -7.75
C ARG A 83 -11.68 -0.45 -7.88
N LYS A 84 -10.48 -0.49 -8.49
CA LYS A 84 -10.00 0.65 -9.27
C LYS A 84 -9.03 0.20 -10.38
N ARG A 85 -9.59 0.25 -11.60
CA ARG A 85 -8.96 0.18 -12.95
C ARG A 85 -8.53 -1.21 -13.44
N LYS A 86 -9.40 -1.83 -14.23
CA LYS A 86 -8.99 -2.64 -15.39
C LYS A 86 -9.79 -2.15 -16.59
N THR A 87 -9.12 -1.38 -17.44
CA THR A 87 -9.39 -1.35 -18.88
C THR A 87 -9.07 -2.75 -19.39
N SER A 88 -9.87 -3.27 -20.33
CA SER A 88 -9.63 -4.47 -21.14
C SER A 88 -8.14 -4.63 -21.44
N ASP A 89 -7.50 -5.78 -21.24
CA ASP A 89 -7.69 -7.00 -22.03
C ASP A 89 -6.93 -8.17 -21.36
N ASP A 90 -7.28 -9.39 -21.77
CA ASP A 90 -6.59 -10.68 -21.62
C ASP A 90 -6.32 -11.28 -20.22
N GLY A 91 -6.71 -12.55 -20.09
CA GLY A 91 -6.48 -13.39 -18.93
C GLY A 91 -5.35 -14.37 -19.21
N GLY A 92 -4.32 -14.32 -18.38
CA GLY A 92 -3.23 -15.29 -18.41
C GLY A 92 -2.38 -15.13 -17.16
N ASP A 93 -2.32 -16.20 -16.37
CA ASP A 93 -1.17 -16.63 -15.57
C ASP A 93 -0.47 -15.56 -14.71
N SER A 94 -0.69 -15.59 -13.40
CA SER A 94 0.20 -14.89 -12.46
C SER A 94 1.38 -15.82 -12.16
N PRO A 95 2.58 -15.58 -12.71
CA PRO A 95 3.74 -16.36 -12.32
C PRO A 95 4.06 -16.01 -10.87
N GLU A 96 4.27 -17.04 -10.07
CA GLU A 96 4.80 -17.01 -8.71
C GLU A 96 6.27 -16.58 -8.73
N HIS A 97 6.54 -15.35 -9.21
CA HIS A 97 7.86 -14.70 -9.22
C HIS A 97 7.92 -13.57 -8.17
N GLU A 98 7.34 -13.82 -6.98
CA GLU A 98 7.44 -12.90 -5.82
C GLU A 98 8.65 -13.23 -4.93
N THR A 99 9.67 -13.89 -5.48
CA THR A 99 10.95 -14.11 -4.79
C THR A 99 12.07 -13.40 -5.54
N ASP A 100 12.51 -12.28 -4.96
CA ASP A 100 13.81 -11.63 -5.16
C ASP A 100 14.04 -10.86 -6.49
N VAL A 101 13.16 -9.90 -6.81
CA VAL A 101 13.62 -8.78 -7.65
C VAL A 101 14.41 -7.83 -6.75
N PRO A 102 15.74 -7.69 -6.91
CA PRO A 102 16.54 -6.84 -6.04
C PRO A 102 16.03 -5.40 -6.09
N GLU A 103 15.71 -4.84 -4.92
CA GLU A 103 15.28 -3.45 -4.84
C GLU A 103 16.46 -2.51 -5.09
N VAL A 104 16.34 -1.68 -6.11
CA VAL A 104 17.36 -0.66 -6.41
C VAL A 104 17.24 0.50 -5.43
N ASP A 105 18.19 0.59 -4.50
CA ASP A 105 18.28 1.70 -3.55
C ASP A 105 18.88 2.97 -4.19
N LEU A 106 18.00 3.84 -4.70
CA LEU A 106 18.39 5.11 -5.28
C LEU A 106 18.81 6.16 -4.23
N PHE A 107 18.60 5.93 -2.94
CA PHE A 107 19.06 6.84 -1.90
C PHE A 107 20.59 6.84 -1.77
N GLN A 108 21.25 5.76 -2.17
CA GLN A 108 22.72 5.66 -2.21
C GLN A 108 23.34 6.61 -3.24
N LEU A 109 22.60 7.00 -4.28
CA LEU A 109 23.10 7.93 -5.29
C LEU A 109 23.34 9.33 -4.71
N GLN A 110 24.32 10.02 -5.29
CA GLN A 110 24.59 11.42 -4.98
C GLN A 110 23.41 12.32 -5.36
N VAL A 111 23.18 13.38 -4.57
CA VAL A 111 22.09 14.36 -4.81
C VAL A 111 22.18 14.96 -6.22
N ASN A 112 23.38 15.18 -6.74
CA ASN A 112 23.61 15.71 -8.09
C ASN A 112 23.12 14.76 -9.19
N THR A 113 23.34 13.45 -9.01
CA THR A 113 22.85 12.41 -9.94
C THR A 113 21.33 12.35 -9.93
N LEU A 114 20.71 12.39 -8.75
CA LEU A 114 19.25 12.43 -8.62
C LEU A 114 18.65 13.69 -9.26
N ARG A 115 19.29 14.85 -9.06
CA ARG A 115 18.90 16.12 -9.71
C ARG A 115 19.07 16.06 -11.23
N ARG A 116 20.16 15.46 -11.73
CA ARG A 116 20.41 15.26 -13.17
C ARG A 116 19.32 14.39 -13.78
N TYR A 117 18.99 13.27 -13.13
CA TYR A 117 17.89 12.40 -13.56
C TYR A 117 16.57 13.16 -13.63
N LYS A 118 16.20 13.87 -12.55
CA LYS A 118 14.99 14.70 -12.51
C LYS A 118 14.93 15.69 -13.67
N ARG A 119 16.04 16.38 -13.97
CA ARG A 119 16.13 17.35 -15.07
C ARG A 119 15.99 16.68 -16.44
N HIS A 120 16.63 15.54 -16.63
CA HIS A 120 16.60 14.79 -17.89
C HIS A 120 15.17 14.34 -18.24
N TYR A 121 14.47 13.74 -17.28
CA TYR A 121 13.08 13.29 -17.44
C TYR A 121 12.03 14.37 -17.14
N LYS A 122 12.47 15.59 -16.85
CA LYS A 122 11.60 16.76 -16.57
C LYS A 122 10.52 16.46 -15.53
N LEU A 123 10.88 15.73 -14.46
CA LEU A 123 9.90 15.33 -13.44
C LEU A 123 9.38 16.55 -12.69
N GLN A 124 8.06 16.70 -12.66
CA GLN A 124 7.40 17.78 -11.93
C GLN A 124 7.45 17.52 -10.44
N THR A 125 7.99 18.48 -9.67
CA THR A 125 8.02 18.40 -8.22
C THR A 125 7.94 19.78 -7.59
N ARG A 126 7.58 19.83 -6.31
CA ARG A 126 7.66 21.07 -5.51
C ARG A 126 9.12 21.51 -5.30
N PRO A 127 9.41 22.81 -5.18
CA PRO A 127 10.73 23.30 -4.79
C PRO A 127 11.07 22.88 -3.34
N GLY A 128 12.36 22.86 -3.00
CA GLY A 128 12.82 22.60 -1.63
C GLY A 128 12.88 21.13 -1.18
N LEU A 129 12.83 20.16 -2.10
CA LEU A 129 12.92 18.73 -1.75
C LEU A 129 14.27 18.36 -1.15
N ASN A 130 14.22 17.59 -0.07
CA ASN A 130 15.40 16.96 0.53
C ASN A 130 15.85 15.71 -0.28
N LYS A 131 17.00 15.12 0.08
CA LYS A 131 17.57 13.97 -0.65
C LYS A 131 16.60 12.77 -0.68
N ALA A 132 15.99 12.45 0.46
CA ALA A 132 15.09 11.30 0.59
C ALA A 132 13.87 11.44 -0.33
N GLN A 133 13.20 12.60 -0.28
CA GLN A 133 12.04 12.89 -1.12
C GLN A 133 12.39 12.91 -2.61
N LEU A 134 13.59 13.40 -2.96
CA LEU A 134 14.07 13.37 -4.34
C LEU A 134 14.33 11.93 -4.80
N ALA A 135 14.95 11.09 -3.97
CA ALA A 135 15.19 9.68 -4.28
C ALA A 135 13.87 8.92 -4.46
N GLU A 136 12.88 9.14 -3.59
CA GLU A 136 11.56 8.51 -3.70
C GLU A 136 10.85 8.91 -5.02
N THR A 137 10.90 10.20 -5.37
CA THR A 137 10.32 10.70 -6.62
C THR A 137 10.98 10.03 -7.83
N VAL A 138 12.30 9.93 -7.83
CA VAL A 138 13.06 9.26 -8.90
C VAL A 138 12.74 7.78 -8.95
N SER A 139 12.66 7.08 -7.80
CA SER A 139 12.36 5.65 -7.72
C SER A 139 11.00 5.32 -8.33
N ARG A 140 9.98 6.12 -8.01
CA ARG A 140 8.64 5.99 -8.58
C ARG A 140 8.64 6.13 -10.10
N HIS A 141 9.39 7.08 -10.65
CA HIS A 141 9.50 7.25 -12.09
C HIS A 141 10.31 6.11 -12.73
N PHE A 142 11.44 5.72 -12.11
CA PHE A 142 12.34 4.70 -12.62
C PHE A 142 11.64 3.36 -12.86
N ARG A 143 10.78 2.94 -11.94
CA ARG A 143 9.96 1.71 -12.06
C ARG A 143 8.99 1.72 -13.24
N ASN A 144 8.67 2.89 -13.78
CA ASN A 144 7.68 3.06 -14.86
C ASN A 144 8.33 3.53 -16.18
N ILE A 145 9.66 3.55 -16.29
CA ILE A 145 10.31 3.90 -17.56
C ILE A 145 10.02 2.81 -18.59
N PRO A 146 9.49 3.14 -19.78
CA PRO A 146 9.42 2.19 -20.88
C PRO A 146 10.83 1.90 -21.39
N VAL A 147 11.18 0.62 -21.51
CA VAL A 147 12.48 0.16 -21.99
C VAL A 147 12.30 -0.60 -23.30
N ASN A 148 12.97 -0.15 -24.36
CA ASN A 148 13.18 -0.95 -25.56
C ASN A 148 14.47 -1.75 -25.38
N GLU A 149 14.35 -3.05 -25.12
CA GLU A 149 15.46 -3.91 -24.73
C GLU A 149 16.60 -3.92 -25.75
N LYS A 150 16.27 -4.10 -27.04
CA LYS A 150 17.24 -4.18 -28.13
C LYS A 150 18.10 -2.92 -28.23
N GLU A 151 17.46 -1.75 -28.23
CA GLU A 151 18.15 -0.47 -28.30
C GLU A 151 18.95 -0.19 -27.03
N THR A 152 18.37 -0.48 -25.86
CA THR A 152 19.02 -0.23 -24.56
C THR A 152 20.31 -1.02 -24.43
N LEU A 153 20.29 -2.31 -24.77
CA LEU A 153 21.49 -3.16 -24.76
C LEU A 153 22.52 -2.68 -25.78
N ALA A 154 22.08 -2.35 -27.00
CA ALA A 154 22.99 -1.86 -28.04
C ALA A 154 23.68 -0.55 -27.63
N TYR A 155 22.94 0.42 -27.08
CA TYR A 155 23.49 1.67 -26.58
C TYR A 155 24.44 1.44 -25.40
N PHE A 156 24.07 0.59 -24.45
CA PHE A 156 24.92 0.26 -23.31
C PHE A 156 26.26 -0.33 -23.75
N ILE A 157 26.23 -1.38 -24.59
CA ILE A 157 27.45 -2.02 -25.11
C ILE A 157 28.30 -1.01 -25.89
N TYR A 158 27.69 -0.20 -26.75
CA TYR A 158 28.40 0.82 -27.52
C TYR A 158 29.07 1.87 -26.63
N MET A 159 28.38 2.35 -25.60
CA MET A 159 28.92 3.36 -24.68
C MET A 159 30.08 2.81 -23.86
N VAL A 160 29.96 1.58 -23.35
CA VAL A 160 30.99 0.92 -22.55
C VAL A 160 32.22 0.61 -23.40
N LYS A 161 32.05 0.02 -24.59
CA LYS A 161 33.18 -0.34 -25.47
C LYS A 161 33.96 0.86 -25.99
N ASN A 162 33.31 2.01 -26.14
CA ASN A 162 33.93 3.22 -26.67
C ASN A 162 34.34 4.22 -25.58
N ASN A 163 34.18 3.88 -24.30
CA ASN A 163 34.37 4.78 -23.15
C ASN A 163 33.65 6.13 -23.29
N LYS A 164 32.52 6.17 -24.00
CA LYS A 164 31.77 7.41 -24.28
C LYS A 164 30.77 7.68 -23.17
N SER A 165 31.24 7.97 -21.97
CA SER A 165 30.38 8.60 -20.96
C SER A 165 30.20 10.08 -21.31
N ARG A 166 28.97 10.51 -21.62
CA ARG A 166 28.64 11.95 -21.78
C ARG A 166 28.97 12.77 -20.52
N LEU A 167 29.22 12.10 -19.39
CA LEU A 167 29.61 12.74 -18.13
C LEU A 167 31.10 13.11 -18.06
N ASP A 168 31.94 12.50 -18.90
CA ASP A 168 33.38 12.77 -18.99
C ASP A 168 33.69 13.94 -19.93
N GLN A 169 32.73 14.39 -20.75
CA GLN A 169 32.94 15.45 -21.75
C GLN A 169 33.07 16.87 -21.17
N LYS A 170 33.53 17.04 -19.93
CA LYS A 170 33.72 18.39 -19.35
C LYS A 170 35.09 18.57 -18.70
N SER A 171 36.13 18.69 -19.53
CA SER A 171 37.24 19.66 -19.30
C SER A 171 38.25 19.77 -20.47
N GLU A 172 37.84 19.70 -21.74
CA GLU A 172 38.73 20.07 -22.86
C GLU A 172 38.09 21.25 -23.60
N GLY A 173 38.17 22.43 -23.00
CA GLY A 173 37.53 23.64 -23.51
C GLY A 173 38.11 24.92 -22.94
N SER A 174 39.44 24.95 -22.72
CA SER A 174 40.20 26.17 -22.43
C SER A 174 41.65 26.04 -22.93
N LYS A 175 41.84 25.76 -24.23
CA LYS A 175 43.06 26.21 -24.91
C LYS A 175 42.69 27.47 -25.67
N GLN A 176 42.92 28.62 -25.04
CA GLN A 176 43.11 29.87 -25.78
C GLN A 176 44.27 29.63 -26.74
N LEU A 177 43.97 29.68 -28.04
CA LEU A 177 44.97 30.01 -29.05
C LEU A 177 45.34 31.48 -28.87
N GLU A 178 46.65 31.74 -28.99
CA GLU A 178 47.38 33.02 -29.18
C GLU A 178 46.70 34.34 -28.82
#